data_AF-A0A4P7W6P9-F1
#
_entry.id   AF-A0A4P7W6P9-F1
#
_cell.length_a   1.000
_cell.length_b   1.000
_cell.length_c   1.000
_cell.angle_alpha   90.00
_cell.angle_beta   90.00
_cell.angle_gamma   90.00
#
_symmetry.space_group_name_H-M   'P 1'
#
loop_
_entity.id
_entity.type
_entity.pdbx_description
1 polymer ?
#
loop_
_entity_poly.entity_id
_entity_poly.type
_entity_poly.pdbx_seq_one_letter_code
_entity_poly.pdbx_strand_id
1 'polypeptide(L)'
;MLDDNTLIFNDSRSVDIMQRLLSSPKRTVHISEQDKTIPLISDTLKYFMGDLISSNIQPLQFESEINNISGIDAYHKSIIYSKYNIGSFISNCTLLVDMNKSDCSEYIAIQSGLSSCAESFQKRYPYAMNKSTIKTYIQGLVSINPNIVVNICGLDIDFLNDIIESFNARNLNIIISATTLNASPEILNTLINTNLSFSVLLNLPIDQINLPSNRNHISILTKITDKNDLEVYLNLLDSDYKVKFFPHLTSENLDFIKSLLNISEDELLGIPQKYQTIKINNLINSNLWGTIYLFSNGNIHYSLINDSNKIITFNNLYDGYKEDLINGTIDWIFNRNYTECKKCMYQRLCPPPNYIEHYLRCNNTLRCLIQDS
;
A
#
# COMPACT_ATOMS: atom_id res chain seq x y z
N MET A 1 -2.56 3.14 -31.51
CA MET A 1 -1.36 3.23 -32.38
C MET A 1 -1.06 4.69 -32.56
N LEU A 2 0.15 5.15 -32.23
CA LEU A 2 0.56 6.54 -32.45
C LEU A 2 0.76 6.74 -33.96
N ASP A 3 0.26 7.85 -34.50
CA ASP A 3 0.51 8.27 -35.88
C ASP A 3 2.00 8.62 -36.04
N ASP A 4 2.57 8.39 -37.21
CA ASP A 4 3.99 8.65 -37.52
C ASP A 4 4.38 10.13 -37.33
N ASN A 5 3.38 11.01 -37.20
CA ASN A 5 3.53 12.44 -36.94
C ASN A 5 3.56 12.83 -35.45
N THR A 6 3.42 11.87 -34.51
CA THR A 6 3.18 12.19 -33.09
C THR A 6 4.42 12.71 -32.35
N LEU A 7 5.62 12.47 -32.88
CA LEU A 7 6.90 12.89 -32.29
C LEU A 7 7.75 13.64 -33.32
N ILE A 8 7.30 14.84 -33.70
CA ILE A 8 8.09 15.76 -34.53
C ILE A 8 8.57 16.90 -33.64
N PHE A 9 9.87 16.94 -33.40
CA PHE A 9 10.54 18.01 -32.66
C PHE A 9 11.67 18.59 -33.52
N ASN A 10 11.74 19.92 -33.54
CA ASN A 10 12.72 20.66 -34.32
C ASN A 10 13.77 21.36 -33.45
N ASP A 11 13.65 21.26 -32.12
CA ASP A 11 14.64 21.86 -31.22
C ASP A 11 15.93 21.04 -31.19
N SER A 12 17.06 21.74 -31.18
CA SER A 12 18.39 21.15 -31.29
C SER A 12 18.70 20.19 -30.13
N ARG A 13 18.11 20.42 -28.95
CA ARG A 13 18.36 19.61 -27.76
C ARG A 13 17.65 18.26 -27.82
N SER A 14 16.40 18.23 -28.28
CA SER A 14 15.67 17.00 -28.56
C SER A 14 16.40 16.14 -29.60
N VAL A 15 16.91 16.77 -30.67
CA VAL A 15 17.66 16.06 -31.71
C VAL A 15 18.96 15.44 -31.16
N ASP A 16 19.74 16.20 -30.37
CA ASP A 16 20.97 15.70 -29.71
C ASP A 16 20.68 14.50 -28.80
N ILE A 17 19.66 14.61 -27.95
CA ILE A 17 19.27 13.55 -27.02
C ILE A 17 18.83 12.30 -27.78
N MET A 18 18.05 12.46 -28.85
CA MET A 18 17.62 11.34 -29.70
C MET A 18 18.79 10.65 -30.40
N GLN A 19 19.75 11.41 -30.92
CA GLN A 19 20.96 10.83 -31.54
C GLN A 19 21.78 10.04 -30.50
N ARG A 20 21.95 10.59 -29.30
CA ARG A 20 22.65 9.91 -28.20
C ARG A 20 21.94 8.62 -27.76
N LEU A 21 20.61 8.62 -27.75
CA LEU A 21 19.79 7.41 -27.50
C LEU A 21 19.96 6.35 -28.58
N LEU A 22 19.88 6.76 -29.85
CA LEU A 22 20.08 5.87 -31.00
C LEU A 22 21.51 5.33 -31.10
N SER A 23 22.47 6.01 -30.47
CA SER A 23 23.86 5.53 -30.38
C SER A 23 24.12 4.66 -29.14
N SER A 24 23.22 4.68 -28.16
CA SER A 24 23.36 3.93 -26.92
C SER A 24 23.01 2.46 -27.12
N PRO A 25 23.91 1.50 -26.78
CA PRO A 25 23.63 0.07 -26.88
C PRO A 25 22.45 -0.38 -26.03
N LYS A 26 22.18 0.33 -24.93
CA LYS A 26 21.07 0.06 -24.00
C LYS A 26 19.84 0.93 -24.27
N ARG A 27 19.87 1.76 -25.32
CA ARG A 27 18.84 2.77 -25.60
C ARG A 27 18.58 3.71 -24.42
N THR A 28 19.65 4.05 -23.69
CA THR A 28 19.63 4.97 -22.54
C THR A 28 20.50 6.20 -22.76
N VAL A 29 20.06 7.38 -22.29
CA VAL A 29 20.86 8.61 -22.34
C VAL A 29 20.71 9.45 -21.07
N HIS A 30 21.79 10.01 -20.57
CA HIS A 30 21.73 10.95 -19.45
C HIS A 30 21.24 12.34 -19.86
N ILE A 31 20.25 12.83 -19.14
CA ILE A 31 19.69 14.18 -19.29
C ILE A 31 19.84 14.97 -17.99
N SER A 32 19.73 16.30 -18.08
CA SER A 32 19.75 17.22 -16.95
C SER A 32 18.33 17.57 -16.48
N GLU A 33 18.18 18.18 -15.30
CA GLU A 33 16.88 18.67 -14.81
C GLU A 33 16.23 19.68 -15.79
N GLN A 34 17.03 20.50 -16.48
CA GLN A 34 16.53 21.46 -17.46
C GLN A 34 15.99 20.77 -18.71
N ASP A 35 16.43 19.54 -19.00
CA ASP A 35 15.97 18.78 -20.16
C ASP A 35 14.56 18.21 -19.95
N LYS A 36 14.01 18.19 -18.72
CA LYS A 36 12.67 17.63 -18.47
C LYS A 36 11.54 18.38 -19.18
N THR A 37 11.75 19.65 -19.48
CA THR A 37 10.75 20.51 -20.12
C THR A 37 10.89 20.56 -21.63
N ILE A 38 11.87 19.86 -22.24
CA ILE A 38 12.03 19.89 -23.70
C ILE A 38 10.97 19.02 -24.39
N PRO A 39 10.55 19.38 -25.62
CA PRO A 39 9.49 18.69 -26.34
C PRO A 39 9.63 17.17 -26.43
N LEU A 40 10.82 16.66 -26.80
CA LEU A 40 11.05 15.20 -26.85
C LEU A 40 10.75 14.53 -25.51
N ILE A 41 11.24 15.09 -24.40
CA ILE A 41 11.06 14.47 -23.08
C ILE A 41 9.62 14.61 -22.61
N SER A 42 9.02 15.79 -22.76
CA SER A 42 7.61 15.98 -22.37
C SER A 42 6.67 15.09 -23.19
N ASP A 43 6.90 14.97 -24.50
CA ASP A 43 6.04 14.18 -25.38
C ASP A 43 6.30 12.68 -25.23
N THR A 44 7.55 12.24 -25.06
CA THR A 44 7.82 10.82 -24.77
C THR A 44 7.20 10.38 -23.45
N LEU A 45 7.22 11.23 -22.42
CA LEU A 45 6.50 10.95 -21.17
C LEU A 45 4.98 10.95 -21.36
N LYS A 46 4.45 11.90 -22.14
CA LYS A 46 3.02 12.02 -22.45
C LYS A 46 2.49 10.83 -23.26
N TYR A 47 3.28 10.33 -24.21
CA TYR A 47 2.93 9.24 -25.13
C TYR A 47 3.53 7.89 -24.75
N PHE A 48 4.12 7.77 -23.56
CA PHE A 48 4.60 6.51 -22.98
C PHE A 48 5.75 5.84 -23.73
N MET A 49 6.63 6.64 -24.35
CA MET A 49 7.76 6.18 -25.14
C MET A 49 9.10 6.23 -24.40
N GLY A 50 9.10 6.29 -23.06
CA GLY A 50 10.31 6.11 -22.27
C GLY A 50 10.13 6.44 -20.80
N ASP A 51 11.18 6.23 -20.01
CA ASP A 51 11.16 6.47 -18.55
C ASP A 51 12.36 7.32 -18.10
N LEU A 52 12.16 8.16 -17.08
CA LEU A 52 13.20 8.94 -16.43
C LEU A 52 13.54 8.31 -15.07
N ILE A 53 14.69 7.65 -14.99
CA ILE A 53 15.12 7.02 -13.75
C ILE A 53 15.92 8.03 -12.93
N SER A 54 15.47 8.36 -11.72
CA SER A 54 16.23 9.19 -10.78
C SER A 54 17.44 8.40 -10.26
N SER A 55 18.56 8.52 -10.94
CA SER A 55 19.89 8.14 -10.43
C SER A 55 20.76 9.39 -10.39
N ASN A 56 21.94 9.34 -9.77
CA ASN A 56 22.94 10.43 -9.80
C ASN A 56 23.31 10.86 -11.23
N ILE A 57 22.86 10.12 -12.24
CA ILE A 57 23.04 10.35 -13.65
C ILE A 57 21.69 10.05 -14.32
N GLN A 58 20.74 11.00 -14.41
CA GLN A 58 19.34 10.74 -14.80
C GLN A 58 19.20 10.20 -16.23
N PRO A 59 18.97 8.89 -16.47
CA PRO A 59 18.87 8.34 -17.81
C PRO A 59 17.42 8.32 -18.33
N LEU A 60 17.21 8.66 -19.61
CA LEU A 60 16.00 8.37 -20.38
C LEU A 60 16.17 7.02 -21.10
N GLN A 61 15.18 6.12 -21.06
CA GLN A 61 15.20 4.78 -21.69
C GLN A 61 13.99 4.51 -22.59
N PHE A 62 14.17 4.01 -23.82
CA PHE A 62 13.07 3.65 -24.74
C PHE A 62 12.72 2.15 -24.80
N GLU A 63 13.69 1.26 -24.55
CA GLU A 63 13.46 -0.18 -24.63
C GLU A 63 13.14 -0.75 -23.24
N SER A 64 11.90 -1.18 -23.07
CA SER A 64 11.38 -1.70 -21.82
C SER A 64 11.65 -3.19 -21.66
N GLU A 65 12.33 -3.61 -20.59
CA GLU A 65 12.44 -5.04 -20.22
C GLU A 65 11.07 -5.70 -19.93
N ILE A 66 10.02 -4.90 -19.69
CA ILE A 66 8.64 -5.35 -19.42
C ILE A 66 8.04 -6.04 -20.65
N ASN A 67 8.52 -5.73 -21.86
CA ASN A 67 7.90 -6.21 -23.09
C ASN A 67 8.19 -7.69 -23.39
N ASN A 68 9.12 -8.32 -22.66
CA ASN A 68 9.56 -9.69 -22.93
C ASN A 68 9.22 -10.69 -21.80
N ILE A 69 8.98 -10.22 -20.57
CA ILE A 69 8.86 -11.08 -19.39
C ILE A 69 7.85 -10.48 -18.40
N SER A 70 7.01 -11.31 -17.78
CA SER A 70 5.93 -10.85 -16.90
C SER A 70 5.82 -11.66 -15.61
N GLY A 71 5.17 -11.09 -14.59
CA GLY A 71 4.90 -11.78 -13.32
C GLY A 71 6.17 -12.16 -12.57
N ILE A 72 6.23 -13.41 -12.08
CA ILE A 72 7.33 -13.90 -11.23
C ILE A 72 8.70 -13.81 -11.92
N ASP A 73 8.76 -14.05 -13.23
CA ASP A 73 10.02 -13.99 -13.98
C ASP A 73 10.54 -12.55 -14.10
N ALA A 74 9.64 -11.57 -14.27
CA ALA A 74 9.99 -10.16 -14.32
C ALA A 74 10.46 -9.67 -12.94
N TYR A 75 9.78 -10.16 -11.91
CA TYR A 75 10.12 -9.91 -10.52
C TYR A 75 11.51 -10.47 -10.16
N HIS A 76 11.83 -11.71 -10.50
CA HIS A 76 13.15 -12.31 -10.26
C HIS A 76 14.29 -11.54 -10.94
N LYS A 77 14.08 -11.06 -12.18
CA LYS A 77 15.07 -10.22 -12.85
C LYS A 77 15.32 -8.90 -12.12
N SER A 78 14.27 -8.32 -11.55
CA SER A 78 14.35 -7.03 -10.85
C SER A 78 14.98 -7.17 -9.46
N ILE A 79 14.66 -8.25 -8.73
CA ILE A 79 15.05 -8.41 -7.32
C ILE A 79 16.55 -8.74 -7.14
N ILE A 80 17.21 -9.29 -8.17
CA ILE A 80 18.65 -9.61 -8.13
C ILE A 80 19.52 -8.35 -7.92
N TYR A 81 19.04 -7.17 -8.32
CA TYR A 81 19.74 -5.91 -8.13
C TYR A 81 19.57 -5.30 -6.73
N SER A 82 18.62 -5.81 -5.93
CA SER A 82 18.29 -5.31 -4.58
C SER A 82 18.98 -6.03 -3.42
N LYS A 83 19.98 -6.89 -3.71
CA LYS A 83 20.64 -7.79 -2.74
C LYS A 83 21.22 -7.12 -1.48
N TYR A 84 21.44 -5.81 -1.48
CA TYR A 84 22.18 -5.13 -0.41
C TYR A 84 21.30 -4.45 0.65
N ASN A 85 19.98 -4.35 0.48
CA ASN A 85 19.11 -3.79 1.53
C ASN A 85 17.64 -4.22 1.40
N ILE A 86 17.39 -5.52 1.26
CA ILE A 86 16.01 -6.03 1.14
C ILE A 86 15.17 -5.75 2.38
N GLY A 87 15.78 -5.67 3.57
CA GLY A 87 15.07 -5.34 4.82
C GLY A 87 14.36 -3.99 4.75
N SER A 88 14.91 -3.02 4.01
CA SER A 88 14.28 -1.71 3.81
C SER A 88 12.93 -1.75 3.09
N PHE A 89 12.63 -2.84 2.38
CA PHE A 89 11.32 -3.01 1.74
C PHE A 89 10.24 -3.32 2.76
N ILE A 90 10.57 -3.88 3.94
CA ILE A 90 9.64 -3.92 5.08
C ILE A 90 9.54 -2.50 5.63
N SER A 91 8.60 -1.73 5.09
CA SER A 91 8.41 -0.32 5.42
C SER A 91 7.33 -0.07 6.46
N ASN A 92 6.43 -1.04 6.66
CA ASN A 92 5.29 -0.90 7.54
C ASN A 92 5.03 -2.21 8.29
N CYS A 93 4.92 -2.14 9.61
CA CYS A 93 4.51 -3.27 10.43
C CYS A 93 3.35 -2.84 11.33
N THR A 94 2.29 -3.63 11.39
CA THR A 94 1.25 -3.47 12.42
C THR A 94 1.40 -4.54 13.49
N LEU A 95 1.64 -4.12 14.72
CA LEU A 95 1.65 -4.96 15.92
C LEU A 95 0.23 -5.02 16.47
N LEU A 96 -0.34 -6.22 16.46
CA LEU A 96 -1.64 -6.52 17.04
C LEU A 96 -1.40 -7.05 18.46
N VAL A 97 -1.37 -6.11 19.42
CA VAL A 97 -0.87 -6.35 20.78
C VAL A 97 -1.84 -7.21 21.59
N ASP A 98 -3.13 -6.90 21.53
CA ASP A 98 -4.18 -7.63 22.22
C ASP A 98 -5.40 -7.78 21.31
N MET A 99 -5.60 -8.99 20.79
CA MET A 99 -6.72 -9.33 19.92
C MET A 99 -8.09 -9.30 20.63
N ASN A 100 -8.12 -9.18 21.97
CA ASN A 100 -9.36 -9.01 22.72
C ASN A 100 -9.83 -7.55 22.77
N LYS A 101 -8.96 -6.60 22.39
CA LYS A 101 -9.33 -5.19 22.26
C LYS A 101 -10.01 -4.96 20.92
N SER A 102 -11.04 -4.11 20.92
CA SER A 102 -11.79 -3.74 19.71
C SER A 102 -10.91 -3.14 18.63
N ASP A 103 -9.85 -2.41 19.01
CA ASP A 103 -8.92 -1.79 18.05
C ASP A 103 -8.38 -2.81 17.04
N CYS A 104 -7.92 -3.98 17.51
CA CYS A 104 -7.30 -4.99 16.66
C CYS A 104 -8.29 -5.61 15.70
N SER A 105 -9.48 -6.00 16.19
CA SER A 105 -10.50 -6.62 15.35
C SER A 105 -11.10 -5.62 14.36
N GLU A 106 -11.37 -4.38 14.78
CA GLU A 106 -11.83 -3.31 13.92
C GLU A 106 -10.78 -2.95 12.86
N TYR A 107 -9.49 -2.86 13.21
CA TYR A 107 -8.43 -2.58 12.24
C TYR A 107 -8.35 -3.66 11.16
N ILE A 108 -8.34 -4.94 11.56
CA ILE A 108 -8.29 -6.05 10.60
C ILE A 108 -9.52 -6.03 9.69
N ALA A 109 -10.71 -5.83 10.27
CA ALA A 109 -11.95 -5.74 9.53
C ALA A 109 -11.94 -4.58 8.51
N ILE A 110 -11.50 -3.38 8.91
CA ILE A 110 -11.38 -2.21 8.02
C ILE A 110 -10.37 -2.47 6.91
N GLN A 111 -9.16 -2.93 7.23
CA GLN A 111 -8.11 -3.15 6.22
C GLN A 111 -8.53 -4.21 5.20
N SER A 112 -9.01 -5.37 5.67
CA SER A 112 -9.45 -6.48 4.82
C SER A 112 -10.77 -6.20 4.10
N GLY A 113 -11.59 -5.31 4.65
CA GLY A 113 -12.98 -5.05 4.29
C GLY A 113 -13.94 -6.19 4.68
N LEU A 114 -13.50 -7.13 5.53
CA LEU A 114 -14.23 -8.35 5.89
C LEU A 114 -14.20 -8.57 7.41
N SER A 115 -15.38 -8.57 8.06
CA SER A 115 -15.47 -8.87 9.49
C SER A 115 -15.02 -10.31 9.82
N SER A 116 -15.24 -11.25 8.91
CA SER A 116 -14.86 -12.66 9.08
C SER A 116 -13.34 -12.88 9.18
N CYS A 117 -12.53 -12.02 8.56
CA CYS A 117 -11.08 -12.06 8.69
C CYS A 117 -10.66 -11.74 10.13
N ALA A 118 -11.24 -10.69 10.73
CA ALA A 118 -10.97 -10.32 12.12
C ALA A 118 -11.32 -11.46 13.08
N GLU A 119 -12.49 -12.10 12.90
CA GLU A 119 -12.90 -13.25 13.73
C GLU A 119 -11.94 -14.44 13.61
N SER A 120 -11.46 -14.74 12.40
CA SER A 120 -10.50 -15.82 12.16
C SER A 120 -9.18 -15.57 12.88
N PHE A 121 -8.62 -14.37 12.73
CA PHE A 121 -7.37 -13.98 13.38
C PHE A 121 -7.51 -13.94 14.91
N GLN A 122 -8.63 -13.44 15.44
CA GLN A 122 -8.88 -13.42 16.88
C GLN A 122 -8.92 -14.83 17.47
N LYS A 123 -9.60 -15.77 16.81
CA LYS A 123 -9.63 -17.19 17.23
C LYS A 123 -8.24 -17.83 17.23
N ARG A 124 -7.39 -17.45 16.27
CA ARG A 124 -6.03 -18.00 16.11
C ARG A 124 -5.02 -17.41 17.08
N TYR A 125 -5.18 -16.15 17.45
CA TYR A 125 -4.23 -15.39 18.29
C TYR A 125 -4.92 -14.72 19.48
N PRO A 126 -5.55 -15.48 20.39
CA PRO A 126 -6.43 -14.93 21.43
C PRO A 126 -5.70 -14.23 22.60
N TYR A 127 -4.37 -14.19 22.58
CA TYR A 127 -3.56 -13.74 23.71
C TYR A 127 -3.08 -12.30 23.54
N ALA A 128 -2.91 -11.60 24.67
CA ALA A 128 -2.25 -10.31 24.73
C ALA A 128 -0.71 -10.47 24.82
N MET A 129 0.04 -9.62 24.14
CA MET A 129 1.49 -9.51 24.32
C MET A 129 1.83 -8.84 25.64
N ASN A 130 2.89 -9.28 26.29
CA ASN A 130 3.47 -8.55 27.41
C ASN A 130 4.32 -7.35 26.90
N LYS A 131 4.52 -6.35 27.76
CA LYS A 131 5.23 -5.10 27.42
C LYS A 131 6.67 -5.34 26.94
N SER A 132 7.42 -6.26 27.56
CA SER A 132 8.83 -6.51 27.18
C SER A 132 8.97 -7.16 25.81
N THR A 133 8.05 -8.07 25.45
CA THR A 133 7.96 -8.65 24.11
C THR A 133 7.70 -7.57 23.07
N ILE A 134 6.75 -6.66 23.31
CA ILE A 134 6.45 -5.57 22.37
C ILE A 134 7.68 -4.69 22.16
N LYS A 135 8.39 -4.29 23.23
CA LYS A 135 9.63 -3.52 23.12
C LYS A 135 10.69 -4.24 22.29
N THR A 136 10.86 -5.54 22.52
CA THR A 136 11.79 -6.39 21.76
C THR A 136 11.43 -6.41 20.27
N TYR A 137 10.13 -6.51 19.95
CA TYR A 137 9.66 -6.50 18.58
C TYR A 137 9.90 -5.15 17.90
N ILE A 138 9.58 -4.04 18.56
CA ILE A 138 9.83 -2.69 18.02
C ILE A 138 11.33 -2.51 17.73
N GLN A 139 12.21 -2.88 18.67
CA GLN A 139 13.66 -2.78 18.50
C GLN A 139 14.18 -3.64 17.35
N GLY A 140 13.71 -4.88 17.22
CA GLY A 140 14.11 -5.76 16.12
C GLY A 140 13.63 -5.25 14.76
N LEU A 141 12.41 -4.69 14.67
CA LEU A 141 11.90 -4.07 13.44
C LEU A 141 12.73 -2.85 13.02
N VAL A 142 13.05 -1.96 13.97
CA VAL A 142 13.91 -0.79 13.71
C VAL A 142 15.32 -1.20 13.31
N SER A 143 15.82 -2.32 13.83
CA SER A 143 17.13 -2.87 13.44
C SER A 143 17.13 -3.40 11.99
N ILE A 144 16.01 -3.92 11.50
CA ILE A 144 15.85 -4.37 10.11
C ILE A 144 15.72 -3.18 9.16
N ASN A 145 14.89 -2.20 9.53
CA ASN A 145 14.71 -0.97 8.77
C ASN A 145 14.53 0.22 9.72
N PRO A 146 15.54 1.12 9.83
CA PRO A 146 15.46 2.29 10.70
C PRO A 146 14.33 3.26 10.38
N ASN A 147 13.74 3.18 9.19
CA ASN A 147 12.63 4.03 8.74
C ASN A 147 11.28 3.30 8.73
N ILE A 148 11.19 2.10 9.31
CA ILE A 148 9.92 1.36 9.36
C ILE A 148 8.88 2.14 10.16
N VAL A 149 7.67 2.24 9.63
CA VAL A 149 6.51 2.72 10.40
C VAL A 149 5.96 1.54 11.19
N VAL A 150 5.96 1.68 12.51
CA VAL A 150 5.42 0.68 13.44
C VAL A 150 4.07 1.17 13.93
N ASN A 151 3.01 0.51 13.47
CA ASN A 151 1.67 0.75 13.99
C ASN A 151 1.41 -0.17 15.18
N ILE A 152 0.86 0.38 16.25
CA ILE A 152 0.56 -0.37 17.47
C ILE A 152 -0.95 -0.31 17.69
N CYS A 153 -1.57 -1.49 17.80
CA CYS A 153 -3.00 -1.65 17.92
C CYS A 153 -3.36 -2.49 19.15
N GLY A 154 -4.43 -2.12 19.87
CA GLY A 154 -4.89 -2.83 21.06
C GLY A 154 -4.07 -2.54 22.32
N LEU A 155 -3.72 -1.27 22.52
CA LEU A 155 -2.96 -0.82 23.69
C LEU A 155 -3.87 -0.29 24.80
N ASP A 156 -3.35 -0.31 26.04
CA ASP A 156 -3.95 0.40 27.16
C ASP A 156 -3.18 1.68 27.50
N ILE A 157 -3.76 2.51 28.37
CA ILE A 157 -3.15 3.79 28.77
C ILE A 157 -1.80 3.60 29.46
N ASP A 158 -1.65 2.56 30.28
CA ASP A 158 -0.41 2.27 31.00
C ASP A 158 0.73 1.90 30.05
N PHE A 159 0.40 1.23 28.94
CA PHE A 159 1.38 0.91 27.91
C PHE A 159 1.65 2.08 26.97
N LEU A 160 0.66 2.92 26.69
CA LEU A 160 0.86 4.16 25.92
C LEU A 160 1.93 5.04 26.58
N ASN A 161 1.81 5.27 27.88
CA ASN A 161 2.77 6.08 28.64
C ASN A 161 4.18 5.47 28.59
N ASP A 162 4.28 4.15 28.76
CA ASP A 162 5.56 3.43 28.66
C ASP A 162 6.19 3.53 27.26
N ILE A 163 5.38 3.52 26.18
CA ILE A 163 5.86 3.72 24.80
C ILE A 163 6.38 5.14 24.59
N ILE A 164 5.66 6.16 25.09
CA ILE A 164 6.05 7.56 25.00
C ILE A 164 7.41 7.79 25.68
N GLU A 165 7.64 7.16 26.83
CA GLU A 165 8.89 7.26 27.57
C GLU A 165 10.03 6.47 26.91
N SER A 166 9.73 5.31 26.33
CA SER A 166 10.74 4.35 25.86
C SER A 166 11.22 4.60 24.43
N PHE A 167 10.44 5.26 23.57
CA PHE A 167 10.73 5.35 22.13
C PHE A 167 10.63 6.77 21.59
N ASN A 168 11.49 7.08 20.61
CA ASN A 168 11.38 8.32 19.86
C ASN A 168 10.17 8.22 18.90
N ALA A 169 9.22 9.13 19.05
CA ALA A 169 7.91 9.12 18.40
C ALA A 169 7.91 9.08 16.86
N ARG A 170 9.05 9.35 16.21
CA ARG A 170 9.14 9.64 14.78
C ARG A 170 8.58 8.55 13.86
N ASN A 171 8.64 7.30 14.28
CA ASN A 171 8.28 6.14 13.46
C ASN A 171 7.13 5.30 14.05
N LEU A 172 6.54 5.77 15.15
CA LEU A 172 5.44 5.07 15.82
C LEU A 172 4.10 5.70 15.43
N ASN A 173 3.13 4.84 15.18
CA ASN A 173 1.75 5.23 14.95
C ASN A 173 0.83 4.43 15.87
N ILE A 174 -0.01 5.10 16.64
CA ILE A 174 -1.01 4.43 17.48
C ILE A 174 -2.31 4.26 16.70
N ILE A 175 -2.83 3.04 16.60
CA ILE A 175 -4.14 2.76 16.00
C ILE A 175 -5.14 2.55 17.11
N ILE A 176 -6.21 3.35 17.12
CA ILE A 176 -7.23 3.31 18.16
C ILE A 176 -8.64 3.48 17.60
N SER A 177 -9.58 2.69 18.12
CA SER A 177 -10.99 2.75 17.74
C SER A 177 -11.76 3.82 18.49
N ALA A 178 -12.86 4.28 17.88
CA ALA A 178 -13.86 5.08 18.57
C ALA A 178 -14.38 4.40 19.83
N THR A 179 -14.60 3.08 19.77
CA THR A 179 -15.00 2.24 20.90
C THR A 179 -14.06 2.41 22.09
N THR A 180 -12.75 2.28 21.86
CA THR A 180 -11.74 2.43 22.92
C THR A 180 -11.66 3.87 23.43
N LEU A 181 -11.74 4.87 22.55
CA LEU A 181 -11.70 6.28 22.96
C LEU A 181 -12.91 6.69 23.80
N ASN A 182 -14.09 6.16 23.49
CA ASN A 182 -15.30 6.40 24.28
C ASN A 182 -15.21 5.71 25.66
N ALA A 183 -14.59 4.53 25.73
CA ALA A 183 -14.39 3.80 26.98
C ALA A 183 -13.28 4.40 27.87
N SER A 184 -12.23 4.97 27.25
CA SER A 184 -11.05 5.54 27.93
C SER A 184 -10.63 6.88 27.30
N PRO A 185 -11.37 7.97 27.56
CA PRO A 185 -11.10 9.28 26.96
C PRO A 185 -9.73 9.87 27.30
N GLU A 186 -9.10 9.46 28.43
CA GLU A 186 -7.74 9.89 28.78
C GLU A 186 -6.68 9.52 27.73
N ILE A 187 -6.91 8.47 26.94
CA ILE A 187 -5.98 8.07 25.87
C ILE A 187 -5.90 9.17 24.81
N LEU A 188 -7.04 9.73 24.39
CA LEU A 188 -7.06 10.80 23.40
C LEU A 188 -6.32 12.04 23.91
N ASN A 189 -6.57 12.43 25.16
CA ASN A 189 -5.87 13.56 25.78
C ASN A 189 -4.35 13.35 25.81
N THR A 190 -3.91 12.13 26.11
CA THR A 190 -2.49 11.78 26.11
C THR A 190 -1.90 11.88 24.71
N LEU A 191 -2.55 11.28 23.70
CA LEU A 191 -2.09 11.32 22.31
C LEU A 191 -1.99 12.75 21.78
N ILE A 192 -3.01 13.59 22.02
CA ILE A 192 -3.03 15.00 21.60
C ILE A 192 -1.91 15.81 22.27
N ASN A 193 -1.49 15.46 23.48
CA ASN A 193 -0.43 16.17 24.18
C ASN A 193 0.98 15.67 23.83
N THR A 194 1.10 14.73 22.89
CA THR A 194 2.37 14.16 22.44
C THR A 194 2.66 14.49 20.97
N ASN A 195 3.88 14.20 20.51
CA ASN A 195 4.25 14.26 19.09
C ASN A 195 4.04 12.91 18.38
N LEU A 196 3.37 11.94 19.00
CA LEU A 196 3.10 10.64 18.38
C LEU A 196 2.09 10.79 17.27
N SER A 197 2.30 10.05 16.19
CA SER A 197 1.26 9.87 15.18
C SER A 197 0.20 8.91 15.70
N PHE A 198 -1.05 9.16 15.35
CA PHE A 198 -2.12 8.21 15.61
C PHE A 198 -3.17 8.21 14.49
N SER A 199 -3.74 7.03 14.30
CA SER A 199 -4.82 6.74 13.38
C SER A 199 -6.07 6.37 14.18
N VAL A 200 -7.15 7.09 13.94
CA VAL A 200 -8.44 6.82 14.57
C VAL A 200 -9.30 5.99 13.62
N LEU A 201 -9.80 4.85 14.10
CA LEU A 201 -10.77 4.03 13.38
C LEU A 201 -12.16 4.60 13.65
N LEU A 202 -12.82 5.09 12.60
CA LEU A 202 -14.18 5.65 12.67
C LEU A 202 -15.13 4.88 11.76
N ASN A 203 -16.30 4.55 12.28
CA ASN A 203 -17.46 4.11 11.54
C ASN A 203 -18.32 5.34 11.25
N LEU A 204 -18.03 6.02 10.15
CA LEU A 204 -18.81 7.19 9.74
C LEU A 204 -20.20 6.77 9.25
N PRO A 205 -21.23 7.60 9.43
CA PRO A 205 -21.28 8.82 10.27
C PRO A 205 -21.56 8.55 11.76
N ILE A 206 -21.62 7.29 12.18
CA ILE A 206 -22.07 6.87 13.51
C ILE A 206 -21.14 7.40 14.60
N ASP A 207 -19.83 7.27 14.39
CA ASP A 207 -18.82 7.66 15.36
C ASP A 207 -18.58 9.17 15.33
N GLN A 208 -18.80 9.83 16.47
CA GLN A 208 -18.56 11.25 16.67
C GLN A 208 -17.43 11.45 17.69
N ILE A 209 -16.21 11.68 17.20
CA ILE A 209 -15.05 11.99 18.04
C ILE A 209 -14.60 13.42 17.75
N ASN A 210 -14.53 14.23 18.80
CA ASN A 210 -13.99 15.60 18.74
C ASN A 210 -12.47 15.54 18.64
N LEU A 211 -11.96 15.43 17.41
CA LEU A 211 -10.55 15.54 17.11
C LEU A 211 -10.13 17.02 17.03
N PRO A 212 -8.93 17.38 17.53
CA PRO A 212 -8.44 18.75 17.44
C PRO A 212 -8.01 19.09 16.01
N SER A 213 -8.41 20.27 15.53
CA SER A 213 -8.03 20.77 14.22
C SER A 213 -6.51 20.90 14.05
N ASN A 214 -6.04 20.79 12.80
CA ASN A 214 -4.71 21.23 12.36
C ASN A 214 -3.52 20.41 12.90
N ARG A 215 -3.62 19.08 12.89
CA ARG A 215 -2.57 18.17 13.39
C ARG A 215 -2.13 17.17 12.31
N ASN A 216 -0.98 17.44 11.68
CA ASN A 216 -0.36 16.61 10.62
C ASN A 216 -0.06 15.14 11.02
N HIS A 217 -0.11 14.82 12.32
CA HIS A 217 0.12 13.50 12.90
C HIS A 217 -1.17 12.72 13.21
N ILE A 218 -2.34 13.28 12.91
CA ILE A 218 -3.63 12.60 13.05
C ILE A 218 -4.09 12.10 11.69
N SER A 219 -4.53 10.85 11.64
CA SER A 219 -5.18 10.26 10.48
C SER A 219 -6.47 9.57 10.87
N ILE A 220 -7.40 9.48 9.92
CA ILE A 220 -8.68 8.81 10.08
C ILE A 220 -8.71 7.63 9.11
N LEU A 221 -9.03 6.45 9.63
CA LEU A 221 -9.29 5.25 8.85
C LEU A 221 -10.77 4.92 8.99
N THR A 222 -11.50 4.89 7.87
CA THR A 222 -12.95 4.63 7.87
C THR A 222 -13.31 3.49 6.95
N LYS A 223 -14.31 2.70 7.35
CA LYS A 223 -14.99 1.78 6.42
C LYS A 223 -16.07 2.51 5.65
N ILE A 224 -16.36 2.04 4.43
CA ILE A 224 -17.46 2.52 3.59
C ILE A 224 -18.32 1.31 3.23
N THR A 225 -19.55 1.31 3.74
CA THR A 225 -20.53 0.24 3.53
C THR A 225 -21.68 0.65 2.63
N ASP A 226 -21.97 1.96 2.53
CA ASP A 226 -23.02 2.49 1.67
C ASP A 226 -22.70 3.90 1.12
N LYS A 227 -23.68 4.49 0.43
CA LYS A 227 -23.57 5.82 -0.18
C LYS A 227 -23.50 6.96 0.86
N ASN A 228 -24.14 6.81 2.00
CA ASN A 228 -24.15 7.82 3.04
C ASN A 228 -22.77 7.88 3.71
N ASP A 229 -22.14 6.74 3.96
CA ASP A 229 -20.74 6.68 4.42
C ASP A 229 -19.81 7.37 3.43
N LEU A 230 -19.99 7.12 2.13
CA LEU A 230 -19.19 7.74 1.06
C LEU A 230 -19.37 9.26 1.01
N GLU A 231 -20.60 9.76 1.10
CA GLU A 231 -20.88 11.20 1.13
C GLU A 231 -20.21 11.90 2.31
N VAL A 232 -20.29 11.29 3.50
CA VAL A 232 -19.64 11.81 4.71
C VAL A 232 -18.12 11.80 4.56
N TYR A 233 -17.55 10.73 4.00
CA TYR A 233 -16.12 10.66 3.69
C TYR A 233 -15.68 11.75 2.72
N LEU A 234 -16.43 12.00 1.65
CA LEU A 234 -16.11 13.06 0.68
C LEU A 234 -16.10 14.45 1.34
N ASN A 235 -17.04 14.71 2.25
CA ASN A 235 -17.05 15.96 3.03
C ASN A 235 -15.84 16.10 3.97
N LEU A 236 -15.27 14.98 4.44
CA LEU A 236 -14.07 14.99 5.29
C LEU A 236 -12.78 15.17 4.49
N LEU A 237 -12.78 14.97 3.17
CA LEU A 237 -11.59 15.21 2.34
C LEU A 237 -11.18 16.68 2.32
N ASP A 238 -12.12 17.59 2.53
CA ASP A 238 -11.87 19.03 2.63
C ASP A 238 -11.38 19.46 4.03
N SER A 239 -11.19 18.52 4.96
CA SER A 239 -10.67 18.79 6.31
C SER A 239 -9.14 18.75 6.36
N ASP A 240 -8.55 19.27 7.44
CA ASP A 240 -7.09 19.21 7.68
C ASP A 240 -6.57 17.79 8.01
N TYR A 241 -7.44 16.77 8.07
CA TYR A 241 -7.07 15.41 8.45
C TYR A 241 -6.64 14.57 7.26
N LYS A 242 -5.68 13.67 7.49
CA LYS A 242 -5.37 12.59 6.53
C LYS A 242 -6.44 11.51 6.65
N VAL A 243 -7.38 11.45 5.71
CA VAL A 243 -8.46 10.47 5.73
C VAL A 243 -8.23 9.38 4.69
N LYS A 244 -8.32 8.11 5.09
CA LYS A 244 -8.27 6.94 4.21
C LYS A 244 -9.51 6.10 4.41
N PHE A 245 -10.15 5.73 3.31
CA PHE A 245 -11.32 4.86 3.33
C PHE A 245 -10.99 3.44 2.85
N PHE A 246 -11.83 2.50 3.26
CA PHE A 246 -11.76 1.10 2.87
C PHE A 246 -13.17 0.57 2.55
N PRO A 247 -13.40 0.00 1.36
CA PRO A 247 -14.65 -0.71 1.06
C PRO A 247 -14.87 -1.84 2.07
N HIS A 248 -16.06 -1.95 2.64
CA HIS A 248 -16.37 -3.00 3.62
C HIS A 248 -17.61 -3.78 3.21
N LEU A 249 -17.40 -5.07 2.90
CA LEU A 249 -18.43 -5.94 2.39
C LEU A 249 -19.30 -6.50 3.53
N THR A 250 -20.61 -6.33 3.38
CA THR A 250 -21.64 -6.95 4.21
C THR A 250 -22.47 -7.91 3.36
N SER A 251 -23.43 -8.61 3.98
CA SER A 251 -24.36 -9.47 3.25
C SER A 251 -25.32 -8.69 2.33
N GLU A 252 -25.43 -7.37 2.49
CA GLU A 252 -26.49 -6.57 1.88
C GLU A 252 -25.99 -5.55 0.86
N ASN A 253 -24.67 -5.29 0.79
CA ASN A 253 -24.12 -4.17 0.03
C ASN A 253 -23.23 -4.57 -1.17
N LEU A 254 -23.32 -5.82 -1.63
CA LEU A 254 -22.45 -6.33 -2.70
C LEU A 254 -22.43 -5.44 -3.95
N ASP A 255 -23.59 -4.99 -4.41
CA ASP A 255 -23.69 -4.17 -5.63
C ASP A 255 -23.07 -2.78 -5.43
N PHE A 256 -23.24 -2.20 -4.24
CA PHE A 256 -22.59 -0.95 -3.89
C PHE A 256 -21.06 -1.11 -3.84
N ILE A 257 -20.54 -2.17 -3.21
CA ILE A 257 -19.09 -2.44 -3.15
C ILE A 257 -18.51 -2.66 -4.55
N LYS A 258 -19.22 -3.37 -5.44
CA LYS A 258 -18.82 -3.49 -6.84
C LYS A 258 -18.76 -2.11 -7.51
N SER A 259 -19.77 -1.28 -7.31
CA SER A 259 -19.79 0.08 -7.87
C SER A 259 -18.61 0.94 -7.41
N LEU A 260 -18.15 0.76 -6.16
CA LEU A 260 -17.01 1.46 -5.59
C LEU A 260 -15.66 1.00 -6.13
N LEU A 261 -15.57 -0.24 -6.62
CA LEU A 261 -14.37 -0.81 -7.23
C LEU A 261 -14.29 -0.55 -8.75
N ASN A 262 -15.39 -0.15 -9.36
CA ASN A 262 -15.44 0.05 -10.81
C ASN A 262 -14.56 1.22 -11.23
N ILE A 263 -13.99 1.10 -12.43
CA ILE A 263 -13.19 2.15 -13.07
C ILE A 263 -13.63 2.27 -14.52
N SER A 264 -13.86 3.49 -14.99
CA SER A 264 -14.14 3.74 -16.39
C SER A 264 -12.89 3.62 -17.25
N GLU A 265 -13.09 3.36 -18.55
CA GLU A 265 -11.99 3.31 -19.51
C GLU A 265 -11.27 4.67 -19.59
N ASP A 266 -12.02 5.78 -19.56
CA ASP A 266 -11.47 7.14 -19.58
C ASP A 266 -10.60 7.43 -18.34
N GLU A 267 -11.03 7.03 -17.14
CA GLU A 267 -10.21 7.16 -15.93
C GLU A 267 -8.92 6.35 -16.04
N LEU A 268 -9.01 5.13 -16.56
CA LEU A 268 -7.88 4.24 -16.72
C LEU A 268 -6.86 4.75 -17.76
N LEU A 269 -7.36 5.24 -18.89
CA LEU A 269 -6.56 5.89 -19.94
C LEU A 269 -6.12 7.31 -19.53
N GLY A 270 -6.71 7.89 -18.48
CA GLY A 270 -6.33 9.17 -17.91
C GLY A 270 -5.14 9.11 -16.95
N ILE A 271 -4.73 7.90 -16.50
CA ILE A 271 -3.66 7.74 -15.50
C ILE A 271 -2.34 8.41 -15.98
N PRO A 272 -1.70 9.26 -15.16
CA PRO A 272 -0.39 9.82 -15.46
C PRO A 272 0.71 8.77 -15.32
N GLN A 273 1.85 8.96 -16.00
CA GLN A 273 3.02 8.06 -15.87
C GLN A 273 2.72 6.57 -16.16
N LYS A 274 1.83 6.29 -17.13
CA LYS A 274 1.32 4.91 -17.39
C LYS A 274 2.41 3.86 -17.52
N TYR A 275 3.55 4.18 -18.14
CA TYR A 275 4.64 3.23 -18.28
C TYR A 275 5.21 2.79 -16.91
N GLN A 276 5.42 3.74 -16.00
CA GLN A 276 5.83 3.46 -14.62
C GLN A 276 4.74 2.65 -13.89
N THR A 277 3.47 3.01 -14.06
CA THR A 277 2.34 2.25 -13.52
C THR A 277 2.33 0.80 -14.02
N ILE A 278 2.48 0.60 -15.33
CA ILE A 278 2.58 -0.71 -15.96
C ILE A 278 3.75 -1.51 -15.38
N LYS A 279 4.91 -0.87 -15.19
CA LYS A 279 6.10 -1.50 -14.61
C LYS A 279 5.86 -1.95 -13.18
N ILE A 280 5.34 -1.07 -12.34
CA ILE A 280 5.04 -1.37 -10.93
C ILE A 280 4.01 -2.50 -10.86
N ASN A 281 2.91 -2.38 -11.59
CA ASN A 281 1.84 -3.38 -11.62
C ASN A 281 2.26 -4.70 -12.29
N ASN A 282 3.38 -4.71 -13.03
CA ASN A 282 3.97 -5.95 -13.52
C ASN A 282 4.69 -6.73 -12.41
N LEU A 283 5.33 -6.01 -11.50
CA LEU A 283 6.28 -6.54 -10.53
C LEU A 283 5.66 -6.78 -9.16
N ILE A 284 4.86 -5.83 -8.67
CA ILE A 284 4.42 -5.78 -7.28
C ILE A 284 2.95 -5.35 -7.18
N ASN A 285 2.36 -5.62 -6.02
CA ASN A 285 1.09 -5.08 -5.59
C ASN A 285 1.36 -3.90 -4.66
N SER A 286 1.20 -2.67 -5.16
CA SER A 286 1.44 -1.45 -4.38
C SER A 286 0.50 -1.29 -3.19
N ASN A 287 -0.66 -1.97 -3.16
CA ASN A 287 -1.57 -1.93 -2.00
C ASN A 287 -1.05 -2.76 -0.82
N LEU A 288 -0.20 -3.76 -1.09
CA LEU A 288 0.30 -4.71 -0.10
C LEU A 288 1.79 -4.55 0.18
N TRP A 289 2.53 -3.97 -0.76
CA TRP A 289 3.98 -3.87 -0.72
C TRP A 289 4.49 -3.27 0.58
N GLY A 290 5.48 -3.93 1.17
CA GLY A 290 6.18 -3.46 2.36
C GLY A 290 5.41 -3.55 3.67
N THR A 291 4.21 -4.13 3.68
CA THR A 291 3.36 -4.24 4.86
C THR A 291 3.38 -5.65 5.45
N ILE A 292 3.67 -5.76 6.74
CA ILE A 292 3.56 -7.01 7.52
C ILE A 292 2.70 -6.82 8.78
N TYR A 293 2.15 -7.92 9.29
CA TYR A 293 1.31 -7.95 10.48
C TYR A 293 1.90 -8.91 11.51
N LEU A 294 2.20 -8.41 12.70
CA LEU A 294 2.85 -9.16 13.78
C LEU A 294 1.85 -9.41 14.92
N PHE A 295 1.63 -10.70 15.21
CA PHE A 295 0.67 -11.19 16.20
C PHE A 295 1.35 -11.59 17.52
N SER A 296 0.54 -11.82 18.55
CA SER A 296 1.00 -11.92 19.94
C SER A 296 1.91 -13.08 20.27
N ASN A 297 1.91 -14.13 19.46
CA ASN A 297 2.81 -15.26 19.59
C ASN A 297 4.10 -15.10 18.75
N GLY A 298 4.33 -13.94 18.14
CA GLY A 298 5.47 -13.68 17.25
C GLY A 298 5.27 -14.12 15.81
N ASN A 299 4.07 -14.59 15.43
CA ASN A 299 3.77 -14.93 14.05
C ASN A 299 3.58 -13.69 13.18
N ILE A 300 4.08 -13.76 11.96
CA ILE A 300 4.06 -12.68 10.98
C ILE A 300 3.30 -13.13 9.73
N HIS A 301 2.43 -12.25 9.26
CA HIS A 301 1.65 -12.41 8.03
C HIS A 301 1.96 -11.26 7.07
N TYR A 302 1.95 -11.54 5.77
CA TYR A 302 2.05 -10.52 4.71
C TYR A 302 0.69 -9.97 4.29
N SER A 303 -0.40 -10.61 4.72
CA SER A 303 -1.77 -10.33 4.30
C SER A 303 -2.78 -10.58 5.42
N LEU A 304 -3.94 -9.93 5.33
CA LEU A 304 -5.07 -10.10 6.24
C LEU A 304 -6.24 -10.90 5.64
N ILE A 305 -6.12 -11.37 4.40
CA ILE A 305 -7.15 -12.20 3.76
C ILE A 305 -6.66 -13.58 3.33
N ASN A 306 -5.37 -13.69 3.05
CA ASN A 306 -4.77 -14.95 2.67
C ASN A 306 -4.33 -15.61 3.95
N ASP A 307 -5.03 -16.68 4.33
CA ASP A 307 -4.48 -17.68 5.24
C ASP A 307 -3.39 -18.44 4.48
N SER A 308 -2.35 -17.71 4.05
CA SER A 308 -1.20 -18.36 3.45
C SER A 308 -0.63 -19.27 4.53
N ASN A 309 -0.54 -20.56 4.25
CA ASN A 309 0.09 -21.55 5.13
C ASN A 309 1.53 -21.17 5.53
N LYS A 310 2.11 -20.14 4.91
CA LYS A 310 3.43 -19.61 5.19
C LYS A 310 3.35 -18.52 6.26
N ILE A 311 3.67 -18.93 7.48
CA ILE A 311 3.84 -18.04 8.63
C ILE A 311 5.33 -17.97 8.92
N ILE A 312 5.86 -16.76 9.08
CA ILE A 312 7.20 -16.55 9.63
C ILE A 312 7.10 -16.18 11.09
N THR A 313 8.08 -16.59 11.89
CA THR A 313 8.21 -16.14 13.27
C THR A 313 9.15 -14.94 13.34
N PHE A 314 8.93 -14.04 14.30
CA PHE A 314 9.74 -12.84 14.47
C PHE A 314 11.25 -13.12 14.56
N ASN A 315 11.62 -14.22 15.24
CA ASN A 315 13.02 -14.64 15.37
C ASN A 315 13.67 -15.00 14.02
N ASN A 316 12.87 -15.36 13.02
CA ASN A 316 13.31 -15.68 11.67
C ASN A 316 12.81 -14.65 10.64
N LEU A 317 12.43 -13.44 11.07
CA LEU A 317 11.82 -12.44 10.20
C LEU A 317 12.71 -12.13 9.00
N TYR A 318 13.97 -11.76 9.21
CA TYR A 318 14.84 -11.34 8.12
C TYR A 318 15.14 -12.46 7.12
N ASP A 319 15.54 -13.64 7.60
CA ASP A 319 15.92 -14.75 6.73
C ASP A 319 14.70 -15.39 6.04
N GLY A 320 13.59 -15.56 6.77
CA GLY A 320 12.32 -16.04 6.19
C GLY A 320 11.78 -15.06 5.14
N TYR A 321 11.78 -13.76 5.45
CA TYR A 321 11.42 -12.73 4.48
C TYR A 321 12.31 -12.75 3.24
N LYS A 322 13.62 -12.85 3.42
CA LYS A 322 14.58 -12.91 2.32
C LYS A 322 14.30 -14.10 1.41
N GLU A 323 14.06 -15.27 1.98
CA GLU A 323 13.71 -16.47 1.22
C GLU A 323 12.42 -16.25 0.42
N ASP A 324 11.36 -15.77 1.09
CA ASP A 324 10.07 -15.56 0.45
C ASP A 324 10.11 -14.51 -0.64
N LEU A 325 10.85 -13.42 -0.40
CA LEU A 325 11.09 -12.35 -1.34
C LEU A 325 11.85 -12.89 -2.56
N ILE A 326 12.93 -13.63 -2.38
CA ILE A 326 13.72 -14.15 -3.51
C ILE A 326 12.93 -15.16 -4.34
N ASN A 327 12.13 -16.00 -3.69
CA ASN A 327 11.30 -17.01 -4.36
C ASN A 327 9.98 -16.44 -4.90
N GLY A 328 9.68 -15.17 -4.60
CA GLY A 328 8.41 -14.51 -4.91
C GLY A 328 7.19 -15.27 -4.40
N THR A 329 7.25 -15.75 -3.16
CA THR A 329 6.11 -16.43 -2.50
C THR A 329 5.35 -15.51 -1.54
N ILE A 330 5.62 -14.21 -1.56
CA ILE A 330 4.95 -13.19 -0.73
C ILE A 330 3.71 -12.63 -1.41
N ASP A 331 2.69 -12.28 -0.61
CA ASP A 331 1.47 -11.63 -1.12
C ASP A 331 1.73 -10.27 -1.78
N TRP A 332 2.88 -9.65 -1.53
CA TRP A 332 3.25 -8.37 -2.12
C TRP A 332 3.47 -8.41 -3.63
N ILE A 333 3.61 -9.60 -4.23
CA ILE A 333 3.69 -9.74 -5.70
C ILE A 333 2.35 -10.15 -6.33
N PHE A 334 1.27 -10.11 -5.55
CA PHE A 334 -0.08 -10.47 -5.98
C PHE A 334 -0.62 -9.46 -7.01
N ASN A 335 -0.37 -9.71 -8.29
CA ASN A 335 -0.78 -8.84 -9.39
C ASN A 335 -2.06 -9.35 -10.08
N ARG A 336 -2.51 -8.63 -11.12
CA ARG A 336 -3.73 -8.94 -11.89
C ARG A 336 -3.59 -10.17 -12.81
N ASN A 337 -3.23 -11.31 -12.26
CA ASN A 337 -3.06 -12.58 -12.96
C ASN A 337 -4.31 -13.50 -12.86
N TYR A 338 -5.50 -12.93 -12.67
CA TYR A 338 -6.76 -13.67 -12.78
C TYR A 338 -7.02 -14.12 -14.22
N THR A 339 -7.78 -15.21 -14.39
CA THR A 339 -8.06 -15.83 -15.70
C THR A 339 -8.54 -14.84 -16.76
N GLU A 340 -9.49 -13.97 -16.41
CA GLU A 340 -10.02 -12.95 -17.34
C GLU A 340 -9.01 -11.81 -17.57
N CYS A 341 -8.28 -11.40 -16.53
CA CYS A 341 -7.30 -10.31 -16.62
C CYS A 341 -6.10 -10.69 -17.50
N LYS A 342 -5.69 -11.96 -17.56
CA LYS A 342 -4.58 -12.41 -18.41
C LYS A 342 -4.81 -12.17 -19.91
N LYS A 343 -6.06 -12.01 -20.34
CA LYS A 343 -6.45 -11.75 -21.74
C LYS A 343 -6.76 -10.27 -21.99
N CYS A 344 -6.74 -9.44 -20.95
CA CYS A 344 -7.15 -8.04 -21.03
C CYS A 344 -5.95 -7.16 -21.42
N MET A 345 -6.14 -6.29 -22.42
CA MET A 345 -5.10 -5.32 -22.81
C MET A 345 -4.78 -4.30 -21.70
N TYR A 346 -5.73 -4.07 -20.79
CA TYR A 346 -5.57 -3.14 -19.66
C TYR A 346 -5.00 -3.78 -18.39
N GLN A 347 -4.63 -5.07 -18.43
CA GLN A 347 -4.19 -5.84 -17.26
C GLN A 347 -3.20 -5.08 -16.35
N ARG A 348 -2.22 -4.39 -16.93
CA ARG A 348 -1.16 -3.70 -16.20
C ARG A 348 -1.44 -2.22 -15.95
N LEU A 349 -2.45 -1.65 -16.61
CA LEU A 349 -2.91 -0.29 -16.34
C LEU A 349 -3.87 -0.27 -15.14
N CYS A 350 -4.69 -1.30 -14.97
CA CYS A 350 -5.62 -1.37 -13.84
C CYS A 350 -4.83 -1.38 -12.50
N PRO A 351 -5.32 -0.68 -11.47
CA PRO A 351 -4.63 -0.58 -10.17
C PRO A 351 -4.40 -1.96 -9.56
N PRO A 352 -3.39 -2.25 -8.75
CA PRO A 352 -3.25 -3.60 -8.16
C PRO A 352 -4.50 -4.03 -7.37
N PRO A 353 -4.80 -5.34 -7.25
CA PRO A 353 -5.95 -5.79 -6.49
C PRO A 353 -5.81 -5.43 -5.01
N ASN A 354 -6.88 -4.95 -4.39
CA ASN A 354 -6.98 -4.86 -2.93
C ASN A 354 -7.61 -6.14 -2.36
N TYR A 355 -7.75 -6.19 -1.03
CA TYR A 355 -8.25 -7.36 -0.35
C TYR A 355 -9.70 -7.73 -0.72
N ILE A 356 -10.60 -6.75 -0.79
CA ILE A 356 -12.00 -6.97 -1.17
C ILE A 356 -12.13 -7.44 -2.61
N GLU A 357 -11.41 -6.82 -3.54
CA GLU A 357 -11.39 -7.26 -4.93
C GLU A 357 -10.94 -8.72 -5.03
N HIS A 358 -9.88 -9.10 -4.30
CA HIS A 358 -9.42 -10.47 -4.26
C HIS A 358 -10.49 -11.43 -3.77
N TYR A 359 -11.12 -11.12 -2.63
CA TYR A 359 -12.20 -11.92 -2.06
C TYR A 359 -13.36 -12.09 -3.06
N LEU A 360 -13.82 -11.01 -3.68
CA LEU A 360 -14.94 -11.04 -4.63
C LEU A 360 -14.62 -11.89 -5.87
N ARG A 361 -13.39 -11.81 -6.38
CA ARG A 361 -12.92 -12.61 -7.52
C ARG A 361 -12.80 -14.09 -7.18
N CYS A 362 -12.23 -14.43 -6.02
CA CYS A 362 -12.14 -15.82 -5.56
C CYS A 362 -13.51 -16.47 -5.36
N ASN A 363 -14.53 -15.67 -5.04
CA ASN A 363 -15.93 -16.10 -4.94
C ASN A 363 -16.72 -15.96 -6.26
N ASN A 364 -16.07 -15.68 -7.40
CA ASN A 364 -16.70 -15.51 -8.72
C ASN A 364 -17.79 -14.42 -8.79
N THR A 365 -17.77 -13.44 -7.90
CA THR A 365 -18.76 -12.36 -7.84
C THR A 365 -18.34 -11.11 -8.61
N LEU A 366 -17.05 -10.94 -8.87
CA LEU A 366 -16.47 -9.83 -9.64
C LEU A 366 -15.59 -10.39 -10.77
N ARG A 367 -15.87 -10.00 -12.02
CA ARG A 367 -15.13 -10.47 -13.20
C ARG A 367 -14.21 -9.40 -13.79
N CYS A 368 -14.71 -8.17 -13.93
CA CYS A 368 -13.97 -7.03 -14.47
C CYS A 368 -14.20 -5.81 -13.56
N LEU A 369 -13.23 -4.88 -13.56
CA LEU A 369 -13.42 -3.56 -12.93
C LEU A 369 -13.99 -2.53 -13.92
N ILE A 370 -13.78 -2.75 -15.20
CA ILE A 370 -14.34 -1.91 -16.26
C ILE A 370 -15.75 -2.46 -16.53
N GLN A 371 -16.76 -1.61 -16.38
CA GLN A 371 -18.11 -1.95 -16.82
C GLN A 371 -18.20 -1.73 -18.33
N ASP A 372 -18.78 -2.71 -19.03
CA ASP A 372 -19.18 -2.51 -20.43
C ASP A 372 -20.27 -1.42 -20.44
N SER A 373 -20.03 -0.36 -21.22
CA SER A 373 -20.97 0.75 -21.44
C SER A 373 -22.27 0.30 -22.10
#